data_AF-A0A8S3KGH6-F1
#
_entry.id   AF-A0A8S3KGH6-F1
#
_cell.length_a   1.000
_cell.length_b   1.000
_cell.length_c   1.000
_cell.angle_alpha   90.00
_cell.angle_beta   90.00
_cell.angle_gamma   90.00
#
_symmetry.space_group_name_H-M   'P 1'
#
loop_
_entity.id
_entity.type
_entity.pdbx_description
1 polymer ?
#
loop_
_entity_poly.entity_id
_entity_poly.type
_entity_poly.pdbx_seq_one_letter_code
_entity_poly.pdbx_strand_id
1 'polypeptide(L)'
;DPMGKRTIGVLTKLDMMGKGYNAREVLLNKVVVLERGFIGVVLRGQRVDDFGRTSKELDIPGALENERQFFQNDPAYRDIADRLGVPYLQRSLSLQLTDHILKCLPELQRELQS
;
A
#
# COMPACT_ATOMS: atom_id res chain seq x y z
N ASP A 1 -14.61 10.66 -6.01
CA ASP A 1 -15.17 9.43 -6.58
C ASP A 1 -16.10 8.83 -5.54
N PRO A 2 -17.40 9.17 -5.56
CA PRO A 2 -18.34 8.79 -4.52
C PRO A 2 -18.61 7.28 -4.45
N MET A 3 -18.27 6.53 -5.52
CA MET A 3 -18.41 5.07 -5.56
C MET A 3 -17.11 4.31 -5.26
N GLY A 4 -15.97 5.01 -5.09
CA GLY A 4 -14.68 4.38 -4.79
C GLY A 4 -14.13 3.43 -5.87
N LYS A 5 -14.67 3.49 -7.10
CA LYS A 5 -14.32 2.60 -8.21
C LYS A 5 -12.89 2.78 -8.72
N ARG A 6 -12.39 4.03 -8.63
CA ARG A 6 -11.04 4.40 -9.08
C ARG A 6 -10.10 4.72 -7.93
N THR A 7 -10.49 4.46 -6.68
CA THR A 7 -9.71 4.82 -5.48
C THR A 7 -9.02 3.60 -4.88
N ILE A 8 -7.70 3.72 -4.66
CA ILE A 8 -6.91 2.77 -3.84
C ILE A 8 -6.72 3.41 -2.47
N GLY A 9 -7.07 2.67 -1.42
CA GLY A 9 -6.77 3.09 -0.05
C GLY A 9 -5.34 2.73 0.31
N VAL A 10 -4.55 3.69 0.80
CA VAL A 10 -3.19 3.42 1.30
C VAL A 10 -3.14 3.74 2.78
N LEU A 11 -2.83 2.73 3.59
CA LEU A 11 -2.68 2.84 5.04
C LEU A 11 -1.20 2.90 5.39
N THR A 12 -0.82 3.90 6.17
CA THR A 12 0.56 4.09 6.63
C THR A 12 0.61 4.02 8.16
N LYS A 13 1.83 3.99 8.72
CA LYS A 13 2.07 4.04 10.18
C LYS A 13 1.45 2.88 10.96
N LEU A 14 1.37 1.70 10.34
CA LEU A 14 0.83 0.49 10.97
C LEU A 14 1.70 0.02 12.15
N ASP A 15 2.96 0.45 12.18
CA ASP A 15 3.95 0.21 13.23
C ASP A 15 3.76 1.09 14.47
N MET A 16 3.03 2.22 14.36
CA MET A 16 2.71 3.11 15.48
C MET A 16 1.36 2.78 16.15
N MET A 17 0.68 1.72 15.73
CA MET A 17 -0.59 1.31 16.31
C MET A 17 -0.38 0.87 17.77
N GLY A 18 -1.24 1.35 18.66
CA GLY A 18 -1.21 0.98 20.07
C GLY A 18 -1.43 -0.51 20.28
N LYS A 19 -0.87 -1.07 21.37
CA LYS A 19 -1.09 -2.48 21.74
C LYS A 19 -2.59 -2.79 21.81
N GLY A 20 -3.04 -3.76 21.02
CA GLY A 20 -4.45 -4.18 20.94
C GLY A 20 -5.25 -3.53 19.81
N TYR A 21 -4.69 -2.54 19.10
CA TYR A 21 -5.31 -1.92 17.93
C TYR A 21 -4.60 -2.41 16.66
N ASN A 22 -5.36 -2.76 15.64
CA ASN A 22 -4.85 -3.10 14.33
C ASN A 22 -5.79 -2.56 13.24
N ALA A 23 -5.25 -2.33 12.04
CA ALA A 23 -6.03 -1.90 10.89
C ALA A 23 -6.49 -3.08 10.03
N ARG A 24 -6.51 -4.31 10.57
CA ARG A 24 -6.76 -5.53 9.80
C ARG A 24 -8.11 -5.48 9.08
N GLU A 25 -9.17 -5.11 9.78
CA GLU A 25 -10.51 -5.07 9.19
C GLU A 25 -10.62 -4.03 8.06
N VAL A 26 -9.84 -2.95 8.12
CA VAL A 26 -9.76 -1.96 7.03
C VAL A 26 -8.96 -2.52 5.85
N LEU A 27 -7.82 -3.17 6.11
CA LEU A 27 -7.00 -3.84 5.09
C LEU A 27 -7.74 -4.99 4.40
N LEU A 28 -8.64 -5.66 5.11
CA LEU A 28 -9.55 -6.67 4.58
C LEU A 28 -10.78 -6.10 3.87
N ASN A 29 -10.86 -4.76 3.73
CA ASN A 29 -11.95 -4.06 3.04
C ASN A 29 -13.34 -4.31 3.68
N LYS A 30 -13.40 -4.53 4.99
CA LYS A 30 -14.66 -4.85 5.70
C LYS A 30 -15.33 -3.64 6.36
N VAL A 31 -14.55 -2.61 6.69
CA VAL A 31 -15.07 -1.39 7.37
C VAL A 31 -15.52 -0.35 6.35
N VAL A 32 -14.63 -0.01 5.42
CA VAL A 32 -14.92 0.84 4.26
C VAL A 32 -14.61 -0.01 3.04
N VAL A 33 -15.53 -0.06 2.09
CA VAL A 33 -15.39 -0.89 0.89
C VAL A 33 -14.91 0.00 -0.26
N LEU A 34 -13.70 -0.24 -0.73
CA LEU A 34 -13.16 0.30 -1.99
C LEU A 34 -13.08 -0.83 -3.02
N GLU A 35 -13.44 -0.57 -4.28
CA GLU A 35 -13.35 -1.59 -5.34
C GLU A 35 -11.90 -2.03 -5.57
N ARG A 36 -10.93 -1.13 -5.36
CA ARG A 36 -9.50 -1.44 -5.48
C ARG A 36 -8.85 -1.83 -4.15
N GLY A 37 -9.63 -1.91 -3.08
CA GLY A 37 -9.20 -2.31 -1.74
C GLY A 37 -8.22 -1.34 -1.06
N PHE A 38 -7.58 -1.85 -0.01
CA PHE A 38 -6.61 -1.15 0.82
C PHE A 38 -5.26 -1.85 0.80
N ILE A 39 -4.19 -1.07 0.80
CA ILE A 39 -2.81 -1.56 0.85
C ILE A 39 -2.11 -0.87 2.03
N GLY A 40 -1.59 -1.67 2.94
CA GLY A 40 -0.80 -1.21 4.08
C GLY A 40 0.67 -1.09 3.71
N VAL A 41 1.32 0.01 4.09
CA VAL A 41 2.76 0.24 3.89
C VAL A 41 3.41 0.79 5.16
N VAL A 42 4.68 0.44 5.36
CA VAL A 42 5.52 0.97 6.44
C VAL A 42 6.68 1.74 5.81
N LEU A 43 6.73 3.03 6.09
CA LEU A 43 7.67 3.95 5.45
C LEU A 43 8.96 4.13 6.26
N ARG A 44 10.02 4.57 5.57
CA ARG A 44 11.28 5.01 6.16
C ARG A 44 11.06 6.22 7.07
N GLY A 45 11.59 6.18 8.28
CA GLY A 45 11.57 7.29 9.24
C GLY A 45 10.60 7.15 10.43
N GLN A 46 9.97 5.99 10.63
CA GLN A 46 8.94 5.81 11.67
C GLN A 46 9.46 5.12 12.95
N ARG A 47 10.50 4.27 12.87
CA ARG A 47 11.19 3.70 14.03
C ARG A 47 12.51 4.42 14.30
N VAL A 48 12.65 4.92 15.51
CA VAL A 48 13.95 5.18 16.13
C VAL A 48 14.36 3.84 16.74
N ASP A 49 15.55 3.34 16.41
CA ASP A 49 16.05 2.13 17.05
C ASP A 49 16.42 2.41 18.53
N ASP A 50 16.64 1.36 19.32
CA ASP A 50 17.02 1.50 20.75
C ASP A 50 18.35 2.25 20.95
N PHE A 51 19.09 2.49 19.86
CA PHE A 51 20.35 3.22 19.81
C PHE A 51 20.19 4.68 19.32
N GLY A 52 18.95 5.16 19.16
CA GLY A 52 18.66 6.55 18.79
C GLY A 52 18.85 6.87 17.31
N ARG A 53 19.15 5.88 16.46
CA ARG A 53 19.28 6.08 15.01
C ARG A 53 17.91 6.17 14.38
N THR A 54 17.74 7.18 13.55
CA THR A 54 16.48 7.38 12.83
C THR A 54 16.49 6.48 11.60
N SER A 55 15.38 5.80 11.29
CA SER A 55 15.19 5.02 10.05
C SER A 55 15.45 5.80 8.73
N LYS A 56 15.78 7.09 8.81
CA LYS A 56 16.28 7.93 7.72
C LYS A 56 17.67 7.51 7.24
N GLU A 57 18.43 6.80 8.08
CA GLU A 57 19.79 6.31 7.79
C GLU A 57 19.79 4.89 7.18
N LEU A 58 18.63 4.25 7.01
CA LEU A 58 18.51 2.96 6.35
C LEU A 58 18.42 3.13 4.82
N ASP A 59 19.25 2.37 4.11
CA ASP A 59 19.17 2.25 2.66
C ASP A 59 17.80 1.73 2.22
N ILE A 60 17.40 2.08 0.99
CA ILE A 60 16.11 1.66 0.39
C ILE A 60 15.90 0.14 0.52
N PRO A 61 16.87 -0.73 0.19
CA PRO A 61 16.69 -2.18 0.29
C PRO A 61 16.47 -2.66 1.74
N GLY A 62 17.19 -2.07 2.70
CA GLY A 62 17.03 -2.39 4.12
C GLY A 62 15.65 -2.01 4.66
N ALA A 63 15.09 -0.90 4.18
CA ALA A 63 13.74 -0.50 4.54
C ALA A 63 12.66 -1.44 3.98
N LEU A 64 12.82 -1.91 2.74
CA LEU A 64 11.91 -2.87 2.14
C LEU A 64 11.94 -4.22 2.87
N GLU A 65 13.14 -4.67 3.29
CA GLU A 65 13.26 -5.89 4.08
C GLU A 65 12.64 -5.72 5.47
N ASN A 66 12.85 -4.58 6.14
CA ASN A 66 12.21 -4.31 7.43
C ASN A 66 10.68 -4.26 7.33
N GLU A 67 10.14 -3.65 6.27
CA GLU A 67 8.71 -3.66 6.00
C GLU A 67 8.18 -5.09 5.82
N ARG A 68 8.89 -5.90 5.02
CA ARG A 68 8.55 -7.30 4.80
C ARG A 68 8.55 -8.09 6.12
N GLN A 69 9.58 -7.91 6.93
CA GLN A 69 9.69 -8.54 8.25
C GLN A 69 8.59 -8.10 9.20
N PHE A 70 8.23 -6.81 9.21
CA PHE A 70 7.12 -6.30 10.03
C PHE A 70 5.81 -7.04 9.71
N PHE A 71 5.42 -7.09 8.44
CA PHE A 71 4.16 -7.74 8.04
C PHE A 71 4.18 -9.26 8.22
N GLN A 72 5.34 -9.90 8.08
CA GLN A 72 5.46 -11.36 8.29
C GLN A 72 5.48 -11.77 9.75
N ASN A 73 6.05 -10.93 10.64
CA ASN A 73 6.17 -11.23 12.05
C ASN A 73 4.91 -10.81 12.85
N ASP A 74 4.14 -9.83 12.37
CA ASP A 74 2.91 -9.42 13.03
C ASP A 74 1.78 -10.45 12.80
N PRO A 75 1.27 -11.12 13.86
CA PRO A 75 0.22 -12.12 13.73
C PRO A 75 -1.09 -11.56 13.15
N ALA A 76 -1.33 -10.25 13.24
CA ALA A 76 -2.51 -9.61 12.68
C ALA A 76 -2.43 -9.40 11.16
N TYR A 77 -1.24 -9.45 10.55
CA TYR A 77 -1.04 -9.16 9.12
C TYR A 77 -0.36 -10.28 8.35
N ARG A 78 0.23 -11.28 9.03
CA ARG A 78 1.02 -12.35 8.42
C ARG A 78 0.33 -13.10 7.27
N ASP A 79 -0.96 -13.38 7.40
CA ASP A 79 -1.75 -14.08 6.38
C ASP A 79 -2.09 -13.22 5.15
N ILE A 80 -1.97 -11.90 5.27
CA ILE A 80 -2.20 -10.93 4.18
C ILE A 80 -0.93 -10.23 3.70
N ALA A 81 0.23 -10.58 4.26
CA ALA A 81 1.52 -9.94 4.00
C ALA A 81 1.89 -9.89 2.51
N ASP A 82 1.49 -10.89 1.72
CA ASP A 82 1.77 -10.95 0.27
C ASP A 82 1.06 -9.84 -0.54
N ARG A 83 0.02 -9.23 0.04
CA ARG A 83 -0.77 -8.14 -0.55
C ARG A 83 -0.47 -6.78 0.09
N LEU A 84 0.59 -6.69 0.88
CA LEU A 84 0.99 -5.49 1.60
C LEU A 84 2.39 -5.04 1.17
N GLY A 85 2.74 -3.85 1.62
CA GLY A 85 4.04 -3.23 1.43
C GLY A 85 4.19 -2.43 0.14
N VAL A 86 5.28 -1.66 0.10
CA VAL A 86 5.69 -0.82 -1.02
C VAL A 86 5.80 -1.62 -2.33
N PRO A 87 6.36 -2.85 -2.37
CA PRO A 87 6.47 -3.60 -3.61
C PRO A 87 5.11 -3.99 -4.22
N TYR A 88 4.12 -4.28 -3.37
CA TYR A 88 2.77 -4.59 -3.83
C TYR A 88 2.03 -3.33 -4.29
N LEU A 89 2.18 -2.22 -3.54
CA LEU A 89 1.63 -0.92 -3.91
C LEU A 89 2.16 -0.46 -5.28
N GLN A 90 3.47 -0.54 -5.51
CA GLN A 90 4.09 -0.15 -6.77
C GLN A 90 3.52 -0.96 -7.94
N ARG A 91 3.48 -2.29 -7.83
CA ARG A 91 2.89 -3.15 -8.88
C ARG A 91 1.42 -2.82 -9.13
N SER A 92 0.64 -2.63 -8.07
CA SER A 92 -0.78 -2.31 -8.18
C SER A 92 -0.99 -0.97 -8.89
N LEU A 93 -0.23 0.07 -8.53
CA LEU A 93 -0.32 1.38 -9.20
C LEU A 93 0.10 1.30 -10.67
N SER A 94 1.19 0.58 -10.98
CA SER A 94 1.63 0.39 -12.38
C SER A 94 0.56 -0.31 -13.21
N LEU A 95 -0.02 -1.41 -12.69
CA LEU A 95 -1.09 -2.12 -13.39
C LEU A 95 -2.31 -1.22 -13.64
N GLN A 96 -2.72 -0.43 -12.65
CA GLN A 96 -3.86 0.48 -12.80
C GLN A 96 -3.60 1.60 -13.78
N LEU A 97 -2.39 2.16 -13.78
CA LEU A 97 -2.02 3.19 -14.74
C LEU A 97 -2.03 2.64 -16.16
N THR A 98 -1.43 1.47 -16.39
CA THR A 98 -1.39 0.82 -17.70
C THR A 98 -2.79 0.46 -18.20
N ASP A 99 -3.63 -0.16 -17.36
CA ASP A 99 -5.01 -0.49 -17.71
C ASP A 99 -5.84 0.76 -18.05
N HIS A 100 -5.66 1.84 -17.29
CA HIS A 100 -6.36 3.10 -17.55
C HIS A 100 -5.92 3.73 -18.87
N ILE A 101 -4.61 3.77 -19.16
CA ILE A 101 -4.08 4.29 -20.43
C ILE A 101 -4.62 3.50 -21.62
N LEU A 102 -4.60 2.17 -21.54
CA LEU A 102 -5.10 1.30 -22.62
C LEU A 102 -6.60 1.50 -22.89
N LYS A 103 -7.40 1.76 -21.84
CA LYS A 103 -8.84 2.04 -21.98
C LYS A 103 -9.13 3.39 -22.65
N CYS A 104 -8.33 4.41 -22.37
CA CYS A 104 -8.50 5.75 -22.95
C CYS A 104 -7.93 5.89 -24.36
N LEU A 105 -6.96 5.04 -24.75
CA LEU A 105 -6.30 5.08 -26.06
C LEU A 105 -7.27 5.01 -27.27
N PRO A 106 -8.23 4.08 -27.33
CA PRO A 106 -9.15 3.99 -28.49
C PRO A 106 -10.12 5.17 -28.59
N GLU A 107 -10.48 5.80 -27.45
CA GLU A 107 -11.31 7.01 -27.44
C GLU A 107 -10.54 8.21 -28.00
N LEU A 108 -9.29 8.40 -27.55
CA LEU A 108 -8.41 9.45 -28.09
C LEU A 108 -8.12 9.28 -29.58
N GLN A 109 -7.95 8.04 -30.06
CA GLN A 109 -7.79 7.77 -31.49
C GLN A 109 -9.03 8.13 -32.30
N ARG A 110 -10.23 7.91 -31.75
CA ARG A 110 -11.49 8.29 -32.40
C ARG A 110 -11.67 9.81 -32.46
N GLU A 111 -11.31 10.54 -31.42
CA GLU A 111 -11.37 12.01 -31.41
C GLU A 111 -10.36 12.66 -32.37
N LEU A 112 -9.18 12.05 -32.56
CA LEU A 112 -8.18 12.53 -33.52
C LEU A 112 -8.52 12.23 -34.98
N GLN A 113 -9.40 11.24 -35.24
CA GLN A 113 -9.84 10.85 -36.58
C GLN A 113 -11.17 11.48 -37.02
N SER A 114 -11.82 12.26 -36.15
CA SER A 114 -12.99 13.09 -36.48
C SER A 114 -12.60 14.53 -36.77
#